data_AF-X1G395-F1
#
_entry.id   AF-X1G395-F1
#
_cell.length_a   1.000
_cell.length_b   1.000
_cell.length_c   1.000
_cell.angle_alpha   90.00
_cell.angle_beta   90.00
_cell.angle_gamma   90.00
#
_symmetry.space_group_name_H-M   'P 1'
#
loop_
_entity.id
_entity.type
_entity.pdbx_description
1 polymer ?
#
loop_
_entity_poly.entity_id
_entity_poly.type
_entity_poly.pdbx_seq_one_letter_code
_entity_poly.pdbx_strand_id
1 'polypeptide(L)'
;MLEFWKAMKKQRFEEEVKKIEDEINRSKRFNYSFGIIVVDISLAAPKGISALMPGKTISFHLMRKHIRGYDKLFGPFFKRYYIILPQSDRNGVNAFKQRIYK
;
A
#
# COMPACT_ATOMS: atom_id res chain seq x y z
N MET A 1 -10.62 -7.32 26.85
CA MET A 1 -9.66 -7.60 25.75
C MET A 1 -10.26 -7.36 24.35
N LEU A 2 -11.50 -7.78 24.07
CA LEU A 2 -12.16 -7.59 22.76
C LEU A 2 -12.43 -6.11 22.40
N GLU A 3 -12.85 -5.33 23.40
CA GLU A 3 -13.08 -3.88 23.31
C GLU A 3 -11.82 -3.11 22.91
N PHE A 4 -10.68 -3.46 23.51
CA PHE A 4 -9.37 -2.88 23.21
C PHE A 4 -8.94 -3.13 21.75
N TRP A 5 -9.18 -4.34 21.24
CA TRP A 5 -8.93 -4.66 19.82
C TRP A 5 -9.84 -3.88 18.87
N LYS A 6 -11.13 -3.71 19.21
CA LYS A 6 -12.06 -2.89 18.43
C LYS A 6 -11.63 -1.41 18.41
N ALA A 7 -11.25 -0.86 19.55
CA ALA A 7 -10.76 0.52 19.65
C ALA A 7 -9.47 0.73 18.83
N MET A 8 -8.53 -0.21 18.91
CA MET A 8 -7.31 -0.21 18.10
C MET A 8 -7.59 -0.32 16.59
N LYS A 9 -8.58 -1.14 16.17
CA LYS A 9 -9.00 -1.19 14.76
C LYS A 9 -9.52 0.17 14.29
N LYS A 10 -10.36 0.80 15.12
CA LYS A 10 -11.04 2.06 14.81
C LYS A 10 -10.05 3.22 14.68
N GLN A 11 -9.14 3.37 15.64
CA GLN A 11 -8.09 4.41 15.59
C GLN A 11 -7.19 4.26 14.35
N ARG A 12 -6.80 3.03 14.01
CA ARG A 12 -5.97 2.77 12.81
C ARG A 12 -6.71 3.07 11.51
N PHE A 13 -8.00 2.75 11.45
CA PHE A 13 -8.84 3.09 10.30
C PHE A 13 -8.98 4.60 10.15
N GLU A 14 -9.16 5.33 11.25
CA GLU A 14 -9.19 6.80 11.25
C GLU A 14 -7.86 7.40 10.76
N GLU A 15 -6.72 6.83 11.15
CA GLU A 15 -5.41 7.25 10.64
C GLU A 15 -5.23 6.99 9.14
N GLU A 16 -5.71 5.85 8.64
CA GLU A 16 -5.68 5.51 7.21
C GLU A 16 -6.51 6.52 6.40
N VAL A 17 -7.76 6.75 6.83
CA VAL A 17 -8.68 7.70 6.20
C VAL A 17 -8.07 9.10 6.20
N LYS A 18 -7.55 9.56 7.33
CA LYS A 18 -6.93 10.89 7.45
C LYS A 18 -5.78 11.08 6.47
N LYS A 19 -4.87 10.10 6.33
CA LYS A 19 -3.74 10.20 5.39
C LYS A 19 -4.18 10.26 3.93
N ILE A 20 -5.24 9.52 3.58
CA ILE A 20 -5.80 9.55 2.23
C ILE A 20 -6.51 10.87 1.98
N GLU A 21 -7.31 11.35 2.92
CA GLU A 21 -7.99 12.65 2.84
C GLU A 21 -7.00 13.81 2.74
N ASP A 22 -5.91 13.78 3.50
CA ASP A 22 -4.83 14.76 3.41
C ASP A 22 -4.22 14.79 2.01
N GLU A 23 -4.04 13.62 1.37
CA GLU A 23 -3.54 13.54 0.00
C GLU A 23 -4.57 14.02 -1.02
N ILE A 24 -5.86 13.68 -0.86
CA ILE A 24 -6.95 14.22 -1.70
C ILE A 24 -7.00 15.75 -1.61
N ASN A 25 -6.88 16.30 -0.40
CA ASN A 25 -6.90 17.73 -0.18
C ASN A 25 -5.68 18.40 -0.83
N ARG A 26 -4.49 17.80 -0.72
CA ARG A 26 -3.29 18.29 -1.42
C ARG A 26 -3.45 18.21 -2.94
N SER A 27 -3.98 17.10 -3.46
CA SER A 27 -4.15 16.90 -4.90
C SER A 27 -5.10 17.93 -5.49
N LYS A 28 -6.18 18.28 -4.78
CA LYS A 28 -7.11 19.36 -5.14
C LYS A 28 -6.43 20.74 -5.07
N ARG A 29 -5.67 21.02 -4.01
CA ARG A 29 -4.99 22.33 -3.83
C ARG A 29 -3.93 22.60 -4.89
N PHE A 30 -3.17 21.57 -5.26
CA PHE A 30 -2.03 21.68 -6.18
C PHE A 30 -2.34 21.16 -7.59
N ASN A 31 -3.59 20.81 -7.87
CA ASN A 31 -4.07 20.31 -9.16
C ASN A 31 -3.21 19.18 -9.76
N TYR A 32 -2.96 18.12 -8.99
CA TYR A 32 -2.26 16.93 -9.47
C TYR A 32 -3.08 15.65 -9.29
N SER A 33 -2.76 14.63 -10.09
CA SER A 33 -3.28 13.26 -9.91
C SER A 33 -2.32 12.45 -9.05
N PHE A 34 -2.85 11.52 -8.26
CA PHE A 34 -2.04 10.61 -7.46
C PHE A 34 -2.61 9.20 -7.53
N GLY A 35 -1.73 8.22 -7.27
CA GLY A 35 -2.10 6.81 -7.20
C GLY A 35 -2.10 6.29 -5.78
N ILE A 36 -2.99 5.35 -5.48
CA ILE A 36 -2.94 4.54 -4.27
C ILE A 36 -2.78 3.09 -4.68
N ILE A 37 -1.79 2.41 -4.11
CA ILE A 37 -1.60 0.96 -4.25
C ILE A 37 -1.79 0.33 -2.89
N VAL A 38 -2.65 -0.68 -2.87
CA VAL A 38 -2.93 -1.50 -1.69
C VAL A 38 -2.23 -2.85 -1.88
N VAL A 39 -1.38 -3.22 -0.93
CA VAL A 39 -0.63 -4.48 -0.96
C VAL A 39 -1.03 -5.32 0.24
N ASP A 40 -1.71 -6.42 -0.01
CA ASP A 40 -2.07 -7.40 1.02
C ASP A 40 -0.95 -8.44 1.21
N ILE A 41 -0.52 -8.62 2.45
CA ILE A 41 0.46 -9.63 2.86
C ILE A 41 -0.29 -10.93 3.11
N SER A 42 -0.12 -11.89 2.22
CA SER A 42 -0.51 -13.27 2.50
C SER A 42 0.46 -13.90 3.50
N LEU A 43 -0.05 -14.48 4.60
CA LEU A 43 0.73 -15.35 5.49
C LEU A 43 0.89 -16.77 4.92
N ALA A 44 0.14 -17.11 3.88
CA ALA A 44 0.27 -18.39 3.22
C ALA A 44 1.39 -18.29 2.18
N ALA A 45 2.62 -18.67 2.56
CA ALA A 45 3.46 -19.40 1.63
C ALA A 45 3.06 -20.87 1.77
N PRO A 46 2.28 -21.46 0.84
CA PRO A 46 1.99 -22.87 0.94
C PRO A 46 3.29 -23.63 0.65
N LYS A 47 3.79 -24.38 1.66
CA LYS A 47 4.84 -25.39 1.48
C LYS A 47 4.33 -26.41 0.45
N GLY A 48 4.55 -26.14 -0.85
CA GLY A 48 4.18 -27.04 -1.96
C GLY A 48 3.37 -26.43 -3.11
N ILE A 49 2.65 -25.31 -2.94
CA ILE A 49 1.72 -24.76 -3.97
C ILE A 49 2.28 -23.48 -4.66
N SER A 50 3.54 -23.10 -4.40
CA SER A 50 4.26 -22.18 -5.30
C SER A 50 4.43 -22.75 -6.72
N ALA A 51 4.30 -24.07 -6.88
CA ALA A 51 4.53 -24.79 -8.11
C ALA A 51 3.39 -24.69 -9.15
N LEU A 52 2.21 -24.16 -8.80
CA LEU A 52 1.01 -24.14 -9.68
C LEU A 52 0.42 -22.74 -10.00
N MET A 53 0.87 -21.64 -9.34
CA MET A 53 0.42 -20.22 -9.51
C MET A 53 -1.08 -19.95 -9.18
N PRO A 54 -1.61 -18.71 -8.98
CA PRO A 54 -1.02 -17.36 -9.00
C PRO A 54 -1.40 -16.43 -7.81
N GLY A 55 -0.58 -15.40 -7.59
CA GLY A 55 -0.75 -14.41 -6.51
C GLY A 55 0.64 -13.93 -6.09
N LYS A 56 1.28 -13.17 -6.98
CA LYS A 56 2.72 -12.88 -6.92
C LYS A 56 3.11 -12.34 -5.54
N THR A 57 3.89 -13.11 -4.81
CA THR A 57 4.41 -12.73 -3.49
C THR A 57 5.53 -11.70 -3.70
N ILE A 58 5.28 -10.45 -3.31
CA ILE A 58 6.30 -9.40 -3.35
C ILE A 58 7.03 -9.39 -2.01
N SER A 59 8.35 -9.55 -2.03
CA SER A 59 9.17 -9.35 -0.83
C SER A 59 9.07 -7.89 -0.39
N PHE A 60 8.70 -7.66 0.88
CA PHE A 60 8.62 -6.31 1.46
C PHE A 60 9.93 -5.53 1.31
N HIS A 61 11.08 -6.21 1.37
CA HIS A 61 12.40 -5.58 1.22
C HIS A 61 12.65 -5.10 -0.21
N LEU A 62 12.18 -5.85 -1.22
CA LEU A 62 12.25 -5.43 -2.62
C LEU A 62 11.29 -4.27 -2.90
N MET A 63 10.06 -4.36 -2.38
CA MET A 63 9.08 -3.29 -2.48
C MET A 63 9.63 -1.97 -1.92
N ARG A 64 10.19 -2.00 -0.69
CA ARG A 64 10.74 -0.80 -0.03
C ARG A 64 11.88 -0.15 -0.81
N LYS A 65 12.72 -0.91 -1.53
CA LYS A 65 13.79 -0.38 -2.38
C LYS A 65 13.28 0.36 -3.62
N HIS A 66 12.03 0.12 -4.04
CA HIS A 66 11.44 0.71 -5.24
C HIS A 66 10.48 1.87 -4.95
N ILE A 67 10.25 2.17 -3.67
CA ILE A 67 9.53 3.34 -3.18
C ILE A 67 10.49 4.53 -3.27
N ARG A 68 10.10 5.54 -4.07
CA ARG A 68 10.87 6.78 -4.22
C ARG A 68 10.70 7.65 -2.98
N GLY A 69 11.59 8.62 -2.77
CA GLY A 69 11.55 9.49 -1.58
C GLY A 69 10.25 10.30 -1.41
N TYR A 70 9.51 10.55 -2.50
CA TYR A 70 8.21 11.22 -2.46
C TYR A 70 7.02 10.27 -2.25
N ASP A 71 7.22 8.96 -2.45
CA ASP A 71 6.18 7.95 -2.27
C ASP A 71 5.95 7.71 -0.78
N LYS A 72 4.70 7.71 -0.33
CA LYS A 72 4.37 7.49 1.09
C LYS A 72 3.98 6.03 1.30
N LEU A 73 4.77 5.31 2.08
CA LEU A 73 4.46 3.97 2.57
C LEU A 73 3.90 4.03 3.98
N PHE A 74 2.74 3.43 4.24
CA PHE A 74 2.22 3.25 5.60
C PHE A 74 1.60 1.86 5.82
N GLY A 75 1.71 1.38 7.06
CA GLY A 75 1.38 0.01 7.46
C GLY A 75 2.59 -0.71 8.10
N PRO A 76 2.46 -2.01 8.42
CA PRO A 76 1.32 -2.85 8.09
C PRO A 76 0.14 -2.66 9.05
N PHE A 77 -1.04 -2.39 8.51
CA PHE A 77 -2.30 -2.41 9.25
C PHE A 77 -3.10 -3.63 8.80
N PHE A 78 -3.38 -4.58 9.71
CA PHE A 78 -4.08 -5.82 9.36
C PHE A 78 -3.51 -6.58 8.14
N LYS A 79 -2.17 -6.67 8.05
CA LYS A 79 -1.45 -7.30 6.93
C LYS A 79 -1.59 -6.54 5.61
N ARG A 80 -1.97 -5.27 5.63
CA ARG A 80 -2.06 -4.43 4.45
C ARG A 80 -1.05 -3.29 4.52
N TYR A 81 -0.33 -3.08 3.44
CA TYR A 81 0.46 -1.88 3.19
C TYR A 81 -0.28 -0.99 2.20
N TYR A 82 -0.19 0.31 2.43
CA TYR A 82 -0.67 1.31 1.50
C TYR A 82 0.52 2.12 1.00
N ILE A 83 0.54 2.34 -0.31
CA ILE A 83 1.54 3.13 -1.00
C ILE A 83 0.80 4.25 -1.72
N ILE A 84 1.01 5.48 -1.29
CA ILE A 84 0.57 6.66 -2.03
C ILE A 84 1.70 7.10 -2.94
N LEU A 85 1.37 7.29 -4.21
CA LEU A 85 2.25 7.79 -5.26
C LEU A 85 1.78 9.20 -5.64
N PRO A 86 2.31 10.27 -5.02
CA PRO A 86 1.95 11.64 -5.36
C PRO A 86 2.34 11.95 -6.82
N GLN A 87 1.64 12.89 -7.44
CA GLN A 87 1.94 13.38 -8.80
C GLN A 87 2.12 12.26 -9.84
N SER A 88 1.39 11.17 -9.66
CA SER A 88 1.48 10.00 -10.52
C SER A 88 0.16 9.82 -11.26
N ASP A 89 0.25 9.81 -12.59
CA ASP A 89 -0.83 9.46 -13.48
C ASP A 89 -0.93 7.92 -13.63
N ARG A 90 -1.87 7.44 -14.46
CA ARG A 90 -2.05 6.00 -14.69
C ARG A 90 -0.76 5.33 -15.18
N ASN A 91 0.02 6.02 -16.00
CA ASN A 91 1.29 5.50 -16.52
C ASN A 91 2.35 5.40 -15.42
N GLY A 92 2.46 6.41 -14.56
CA GLY A 92 3.35 6.39 -13.40
C GLY A 92 3.02 5.25 -12.43
N VAL A 93 1.73 5.01 -12.17
CA VAL A 93 1.28 3.88 -11.35
C VAL A 93 1.63 2.53 -11.99
N ASN A 94 1.44 2.39 -13.31
CA ASN A 94 1.80 1.16 -14.02
C ASN A 94 3.31 0.91 -14.06
N ALA A 95 4.11 1.97 -14.24
CA ALA A 95 5.57 1.89 -14.16
C ALA A 95 6.04 1.53 -12.75
N PHE A 96 5.37 2.01 -11.69
CA PHE A 96 5.65 1.56 -10.33
C PHE A 96 5.33 0.08 -10.16
N LYS A 97 4.15 -0.38 -10.60
CA LYS A 97 3.76 -1.80 -10.58
C LYS A 97 4.83 -2.67 -11.26
N GLN A 98 5.25 -2.32 -12.47
CA GLN A 98 6.28 -3.08 -13.19
C GLN A 98 7.60 -3.16 -12.42
N ARG A 99 8.02 -2.08 -11.73
CA ARG A 99 9.25 -2.07 -10.93
C ARG A 99 9.17 -2.99 -9.72
N ILE A 100 8.08 -2.96 -8.97
CA ILE A 100 7.90 -3.82 -7.78
C ILE A 100 7.70 -5.31 -8.11
N TYR A 101 7.38 -5.63 -9.37
CA TYR A 101 7.16 -7.01 -9.83
C TYR A 101 8.39 -7.65 -10.50
N LYS A 102 9.51 -6.94 -10.62
CA LYS A 102 10.75 -7.48 -11.17
C LYS A 102 11.50 -8.28 -10.11
#